data_AF-A0A1R4L1W4-F1
#
_entry.id   AF-A0A1R4L1W4-F1
#
_cell.length_a   1.000
_cell.length_b   1.000
_cell.length_c   1.000
_cell.angle_alpha   90.00
_cell.angle_beta   90.00
_cell.angle_gamma   90.00
#
_symmetry.space_group_name_H-M   'P 1'
#
loop_
_entity.id
_entity.type
_entity.pdbx_description
1 polymer ?
#
loop_
_entity_poly.entity_id
_entity_poly.type
_entity_poly.pdbx_seq_one_letter_code
_entity_poly.pdbx_strand_id
1 'polypeptide(L)'
;MRFKKLQFSDNNAQKIYENYLQQIEFATKILSKADRIDVLAEMNSHIYESLSTRDQSNSEISNLVDTLERIGIPSDVLKPLIAERKLRQATNSFNPVHVFKALILNLSNGIIYLVFFFLYLFLFSFIALIFGKLFYPEYTGLFYKDGKLINYGILENGPEMQQYEILGYWLIPFTVSLAVVFYIFITFLLKLKRIISSKLKSR
;
A
#
# COMPACT_ATOMS: atom_id res chain seq x y z
N MET A 1 -25.99 -6.56 -20.07
CA MET A 1 -27.23 -6.95 -19.37
C MET A 1 -28.11 -5.73 -19.16
N ARG A 2 -29.44 -5.85 -19.16
CA ARG A 2 -30.33 -4.74 -18.82
C ARG A 2 -30.54 -4.72 -17.31
N PHE A 3 -30.14 -3.63 -16.67
CA PHE A 3 -30.35 -3.40 -15.24
C PHE A 3 -31.86 -3.38 -14.93
N LYS A 4 -32.31 -4.16 -13.95
CA LYS A 4 -33.69 -4.20 -13.47
C LYS A 4 -33.74 -3.76 -12.02
N LYS A 5 -34.45 -2.67 -11.75
CA LYS A 5 -34.67 -2.14 -10.41
C LYS A 5 -35.53 -3.08 -9.57
N LEU A 6 -35.20 -3.18 -8.28
CA LEU A 6 -36.07 -3.78 -7.28
C LEU A 6 -37.35 -2.94 -7.14
N GLN A 7 -38.44 -3.61 -6.81
CA GLN A 7 -39.74 -3.00 -6.57
C GLN A 7 -40.10 -3.22 -5.11
N PHE A 8 -40.38 -2.14 -4.40
CA PHE A 8 -40.83 -2.16 -3.02
C PHE A 8 -42.32 -1.83 -2.97
N SER A 9 -43.03 -2.40 -2.00
CA SER A 9 -44.47 -2.13 -1.82
C SER A 9 -44.69 -0.77 -1.18
N ASP A 10 -43.79 -0.37 -0.29
CA ASP A 10 -43.78 0.94 0.35
C ASP A 10 -43.10 2.01 -0.53
N ASN A 11 -43.81 3.12 -0.77
CA ASN A 11 -43.32 4.23 -1.59
C ASN A 11 -42.09 4.94 -0.99
N ASN A 12 -41.99 5.02 0.34
CA ASN A 12 -40.82 5.57 1.01
C ASN A 12 -39.62 4.62 0.87
N ALA A 13 -39.83 3.31 1.01
CA ALA A 13 -38.77 2.32 0.74
C ALA A 13 -38.27 2.44 -0.72
N GLN A 14 -39.18 2.57 -1.68
CA GLN A 14 -38.83 2.77 -3.08
C GLN A 14 -37.97 4.02 -3.28
N LYS A 15 -38.34 5.16 -2.67
CA LYS A 15 -37.57 6.41 -2.75
C LYS A 15 -36.17 6.29 -2.13
N ILE A 16 -36.05 5.62 -0.98
CA ILE A 16 -34.75 5.40 -0.30
C ILE A 16 -33.83 4.58 -1.19
N TYR A 17 -34.35 3.48 -1.75
CA TYR A 17 -33.60 2.62 -2.67
C TYR A 17 -33.16 3.38 -3.93
N GLU A 18 -34.04 4.16 -4.55
CA GLU A 18 -33.70 4.93 -5.75
C GLU A 18 -32.65 6.01 -5.48
N ASN A 19 -32.71 6.67 -4.33
CA ASN A 19 -31.69 7.62 -3.91
C ASN A 19 -30.33 6.92 -3.76
N TYR A 20 -30.31 5.74 -3.14
CA TYR A 20 -29.08 4.96 -3.00
C TYR A 20 -28.48 4.56 -4.37
N LEU A 21 -29.31 4.16 -5.33
CA LEU A 21 -28.87 3.90 -6.70
C LEU A 21 -28.30 5.15 -7.39
N GLN A 22 -28.90 6.31 -7.20
CA GLN A 22 -28.38 7.58 -7.73
C GLN A 22 -27.01 7.91 -7.14
N GLN A 23 -26.79 7.63 -5.85
CA GLN A 23 -25.48 7.80 -5.23
C GLN A 23 -24.43 6.85 -5.82
N ILE A 24 -24.79 5.60 -6.13
CA ILE A 24 -23.91 4.65 -6.85
C ILE A 24 -23.59 5.20 -8.25
N GLU A 25 -24.58 5.69 -8.98
CA GLU A 25 -24.37 6.30 -10.31
C GLU A 25 -23.43 7.50 -10.25
N PHE A 26 -23.59 8.35 -9.25
CA PHE A 26 -22.74 9.52 -9.06
C PHE A 26 -21.30 9.11 -8.71
N ALA A 27 -21.12 8.17 -7.76
CA ALA A 27 -19.81 7.67 -7.37
C ALA A 27 -19.08 6.99 -8.53
N THR A 28 -19.81 6.30 -9.41
CA THR A 28 -19.25 5.56 -10.55
C THR A 28 -19.16 6.37 -11.85
N LYS A 29 -19.56 7.65 -11.85
CA LYS A 29 -19.55 8.56 -13.02
C LYS A 29 -18.24 8.52 -13.81
N ILE A 30 -17.11 8.35 -13.12
CA ILE A 30 -15.80 8.37 -13.76
C ILE A 30 -15.54 7.12 -14.62
N LEU A 31 -16.25 6.02 -14.39
CA LEU A 31 -16.08 4.75 -15.09
C LEU A 31 -16.74 4.76 -16.48
N SER A 32 -16.42 3.77 -17.31
CA SER A 32 -17.07 3.55 -18.60
C SER A 32 -18.56 3.23 -18.40
N LYS A 33 -19.37 3.45 -19.44
CA LYS A 33 -20.80 3.12 -19.37
C LYS A 33 -21.05 1.65 -19.06
N ALA A 34 -20.25 0.75 -19.62
CA ALA A 34 -20.34 -0.69 -19.36
C ALA A 34 -20.05 -0.99 -17.88
N ASP A 35 -18.92 -0.49 -17.36
CA ASP A 35 -18.52 -0.71 -15.98
C ASP A 35 -19.53 -0.14 -14.98
N ARG A 36 -20.10 1.03 -15.27
CA ARG A 36 -21.17 1.60 -14.43
C ARG A 36 -22.38 0.69 -14.32
N ILE A 37 -22.81 0.10 -15.43
CA ILE A 37 -23.96 -0.81 -15.46
C ILE A 37 -23.66 -2.07 -14.66
N ASP A 38 -22.44 -2.60 -14.79
CA ASP A 38 -22.03 -3.79 -14.04
C ASP A 38 -22.00 -3.52 -12.54
N VAL A 39 -21.38 -2.42 -12.10
CA VAL A 39 -21.34 -2.04 -10.67
C VAL A 39 -22.75 -1.83 -10.13
N LEU A 40 -23.62 -1.16 -10.88
CA LEU A 40 -25.03 -1.01 -10.50
C LEU A 40 -25.73 -2.35 -10.34
N ALA A 41 -25.52 -3.28 -11.26
CA ALA A 41 -26.13 -4.61 -11.21
C ALA A 41 -25.59 -5.44 -10.03
N GLU A 42 -24.30 -5.39 -9.76
CA GLU A 42 -23.63 -6.05 -8.64
C GLU A 42 -24.15 -5.54 -7.29
N MET A 43 -24.16 -4.21 -7.09
CA MET A 43 -24.71 -3.60 -5.87
C MET A 43 -26.19 -3.92 -5.70
N ASN A 44 -26.96 -3.93 -6.79
CA ASN A 44 -28.38 -4.29 -6.75
C ASN A 44 -28.61 -5.75 -6.37
N SER A 45 -27.75 -6.67 -6.83
CA SER A 45 -27.77 -8.08 -6.39
C SER A 45 -27.49 -8.20 -4.90
N HIS A 46 -26.46 -7.49 -4.40
CA HIS A 46 -26.13 -7.51 -2.97
C HIS A 46 -27.24 -6.96 -2.08
N ILE A 47 -27.94 -5.92 -2.52
CA ILE A 47 -29.13 -5.39 -1.82
C ILE A 47 -30.23 -6.47 -1.81
N TYR A 48 -30.52 -7.08 -2.96
CA TYR A 48 -31.56 -8.12 -3.09
C TYR A 48 -31.27 -9.34 -2.20
N GLU A 49 -30.05 -9.86 -2.26
CA GLU A 49 -29.61 -11.01 -1.45
C GLU A 49 -29.71 -10.69 0.04
N SER A 50 -29.24 -9.51 0.45
CA SER A 50 -29.31 -9.07 1.85
C SER A 50 -30.75 -8.95 2.36
N LEU A 51 -31.66 -8.43 1.53
CA LEU A 51 -33.08 -8.32 1.86
C LEU A 51 -33.76 -9.69 1.94
N SER A 52 -33.37 -10.63 1.06
CA SER A 52 -33.96 -11.97 1.01
C SER A 52 -33.66 -12.82 2.25
N THR A 53 -32.58 -12.49 2.97
CA THR A 53 -32.18 -13.18 4.21
C THR A 53 -32.78 -12.59 5.49
N ARG A 54 -33.63 -11.57 5.41
CA ARG A 54 -34.17 -10.87 6.59
C ARG A 54 -35.52 -11.44 7.06
N ASP A 55 -35.78 -11.24 8.36
CA ASP A 55 -37.06 -11.60 8.96
C ASP A 55 -38.22 -10.78 8.37
N GLN A 56 -39.26 -11.51 7.96
CA GLN A 56 -40.48 -10.94 7.38
C GLN A 56 -41.35 -10.19 8.41
N SER A 57 -41.03 -10.27 9.71
CA SER A 57 -41.73 -9.55 10.77
C SER A 57 -41.42 -8.06 10.81
N ASN A 58 -40.29 -7.63 10.23
CA ASN A 58 -39.88 -6.24 10.20
C ASN A 58 -40.49 -5.51 9.00
N SER A 59 -40.69 -4.19 9.13
CA SER A 59 -41.18 -3.38 8.02
C SER A 59 -40.16 -3.37 6.88
N GLU A 60 -40.67 -3.30 5.64
CA GLU A 60 -39.86 -3.24 4.42
C GLU A 60 -38.86 -2.07 4.46
N ILE A 61 -39.26 -0.92 5.01
CA ILE A 61 -38.38 0.24 5.24
C ILE A 61 -37.25 -0.12 6.20
N SER A 62 -37.54 -0.72 7.36
CA SER A 62 -36.51 -1.05 8.36
C SER A 62 -35.49 -2.03 7.79
N ASN A 63 -35.97 -3.07 7.09
CA ASN A 63 -35.09 -4.05 6.46
C ASN A 63 -34.19 -3.42 5.39
N LEU A 64 -34.71 -2.45 4.62
CA LEU A 64 -33.93 -1.72 3.63
C LEU A 64 -32.90 -0.80 4.28
N VAL A 65 -33.29 0.04 5.24
CA VAL A 65 -32.39 0.97 5.91
C VAL A 65 -31.21 0.23 6.55
N ASP A 66 -31.48 -0.80 7.34
CA ASP A 66 -30.44 -1.60 7.97
C ASP A 66 -29.51 -2.28 6.94
N THR A 67 -30.06 -2.68 5.79
CA THR A 67 -29.29 -3.29 4.70
C THR A 67 -28.34 -2.27 4.07
N LEU A 68 -28.84 -1.07 3.76
CA LEU A 68 -28.05 -0.01 3.17
C LEU A 68 -26.98 0.51 4.14
N GLU A 69 -27.28 0.58 5.44
CA GLU A 69 -26.31 0.92 6.48
C GLU A 69 -25.19 -0.11 6.57
N ARG A 70 -25.52 -1.41 6.50
CA ARG A 70 -24.52 -2.48 6.52
C ARG A 70 -23.64 -2.48 5.27
N ILE A 71 -24.21 -2.18 4.10
CA ILE A 71 -23.44 -2.02 2.86
C ILE A 71 -22.54 -0.78 2.98
N GLY A 72 -23.05 0.31 3.52
CA GLY A 72 -22.34 1.57 3.73
C GLY A 72 -22.57 2.57 2.60
N ILE A 73 -21.87 3.70 2.71
CA ILE A 73 -22.02 4.83 1.78
C ILE A 73 -21.36 4.49 0.43
N PRO A 74 -22.07 4.59 -0.71
CA PRO A 74 -21.55 4.19 -2.02
C PRO A 74 -20.21 4.82 -2.38
N SER A 75 -20.01 6.11 -2.06
CA SER A 75 -18.76 6.82 -2.35
C SER A 75 -17.56 6.27 -1.59
N ASP A 76 -17.75 5.59 -0.46
CA ASP A 76 -16.66 5.02 0.33
C ASP A 76 -16.43 3.56 -0.04
N VAL A 77 -17.50 2.79 -0.14
CA VAL A 77 -17.47 1.35 -0.42
C VAL A 77 -16.93 1.08 -1.83
N LEU A 78 -17.26 1.95 -2.80
CA LEU A 78 -16.86 1.75 -4.20
C LEU A 78 -15.48 2.30 -4.54
N LYS A 79 -14.82 3.07 -3.66
CA LYS A 79 -13.44 3.59 -3.89
C LYS A 79 -12.46 2.53 -4.40
N PRO A 80 -12.29 1.37 -3.73
CA PRO A 80 -11.35 0.34 -4.19
C PRO A 80 -11.75 -0.26 -5.55
N LEU A 81 -13.04 -0.53 -5.75
CA LEU A 81 -13.56 -1.11 -7.00
C LEU A 81 -13.38 -0.15 -8.19
N ILE A 82 -13.67 1.14 -7.97
CA ILE A 82 -13.48 2.20 -8.97
C ILE A 82 -12.01 2.33 -9.34
N ALA A 83 -11.10 2.27 -8.37
CA ALA A 83 -9.66 2.33 -8.61
C ALA A 83 -9.19 1.15 -9.48
N GLU A 84 -9.66 -0.06 -9.17
CA GLU A 84 -9.33 -1.27 -9.94
C GLU A 84 -9.87 -1.22 -11.38
N ARG A 85 -11.15 -0.85 -11.56
CA ARG A 85 -11.77 -0.72 -12.89
C ARG A 85 -11.10 0.38 -13.72
N LYS A 86 -10.68 1.48 -13.09
CA LYS A 86 -9.91 2.54 -13.75
C LYS A 86 -8.53 2.07 -14.18
N LEU A 87 -7.83 1.31 -13.35
CA LEU A 87 -6.54 0.73 -13.72
C LEU A 87 -6.71 -0.19 -14.92
N ARG A 88 -7.74 -1.04 -14.92
CA ARG A 88 -8.06 -1.95 -16.04
C ARG A 88 -8.39 -1.20 -17.35
N GLN A 89 -9.15 -0.11 -17.27
CA GLN A 89 -9.39 0.77 -18.42
C GLN A 89 -8.09 1.38 -18.95
N ALA A 90 -7.24 1.87 -18.05
CA ALA A 90 -5.96 2.46 -18.41
C ALA A 90 -5.03 1.45 -19.08
N THR A 91 -4.91 0.24 -18.53
CA THR A 91 -4.06 -0.82 -19.07
C THR A 91 -4.58 -1.39 -20.39
N ASN A 92 -5.91 -1.49 -20.57
CA ASN A 92 -6.49 -1.96 -21.84
C ASN A 92 -6.38 -0.93 -22.98
N SER A 93 -6.29 0.36 -22.66
CA SER A 93 -6.18 1.43 -23.67
C SER A 93 -4.77 1.62 -24.25
N PHE A 94 -3.74 1.01 -23.63
CA PHE A 94 -2.32 1.27 -23.91
C PHE A 94 -1.94 2.77 -23.96
N ASN A 95 -2.76 3.67 -23.39
CA ASN A 95 -2.47 5.09 -23.41
C ASN A 95 -1.49 5.42 -22.27
N PRO A 96 -0.24 5.80 -22.58
CA PRO A 96 0.83 5.95 -21.60
C PRO A 96 0.53 7.00 -20.53
N VAL A 97 -0.27 8.03 -20.83
CA VAL A 97 -0.65 9.08 -19.86
C VAL A 97 -1.60 8.53 -18.79
N HIS A 98 -2.54 7.65 -19.18
CA HIS A 98 -3.47 7.03 -18.24
C HIS A 98 -2.78 5.98 -17.37
N VAL A 99 -1.84 5.21 -17.95
CA VAL A 99 -0.98 4.29 -17.20
C VAL A 99 -0.14 5.06 -16.18
N PHE A 100 0.49 6.17 -16.57
CA PHE A 100 1.31 6.97 -15.65
C PHE A 100 0.50 7.57 -14.50
N LYS A 101 -0.70 8.09 -14.75
CA LYS A 101 -1.61 8.59 -13.70
C LYS A 101 -2.08 7.48 -12.75
N ALA A 102 -2.43 6.31 -13.29
CA ALA A 102 -2.87 5.18 -12.48
C ALA A 102 -1.74 4.58 -11.65
N LEU A 103 -0.50 4.59 -12.18
CA LEU A 103 0.71 4.25 -11.44
C LEU A 103 0.91 5.24 -10.30
N ILE A 104 1.00 6.55 -10.55
CA ILE A 104 1.22 7.57 -9.49
C ILE A 104 0.17 7.46 -8.37
N LEU A 105 -1.11 7.24 -8.73
CA LEU A 105 -2.20 7.10 -7.75
C LEU A 105 -2.03 5.88 -6.84
N ASN A 106 -1.53 4.76 -7.35
CA ASN A 106 -1.25 3.55 -6.57
C ASN A 106 0.17 3.51 -5.96
N LEU A 107 1.11 4.29 -6.51
CA LEU A 107 2.51 4.32 -6.10
C LEU A 107 2.72 5.07 -4.79
N SER A 108 1.78 5.91 -4.37
CA SER A 108 1.80 6.57 -3.05
C SER A 108 2.06 5.58 -1.90
N ASN A 109 1.46 4.38 -1.97
CA ASN A 109 1.70 3.31 -1.01
C ASN A 109 2.96 2.47 -1.33
N GLY A 110 3.47 2.52 -2.57
CA GLY A 110 4.63 1.78 -3.06
C GLY A 110 5.97 2.46 -2.78
N ILE A 111 6.03 3.80 -2.78
CA ILE A 111 7.27 4.59 -2.57
C ILE A 111 7.90 4.25 -1.23
N ILE A 112 7.10 4.06 -0.18
CA ILE A 112 7.62 3.68 1.14
C ILE A 112 8.34 2.32 1.08
N TYR A 113 7.89 1.39 0.24
CA TYR A 113 8.54 0.09 0.05
C TYR A 113 9.82 0.20 -0.77
N LEU A 114 9.93 1.17 -1.69
CA LEU A 114 11.21 1.50 -2.33
C LEU A 114 12.22 2.02 -1.30
N VAL A 115 11.80 2.88 -0.37
CA VAL A 115 12.67 3.31 0.73
C VAL A 115 13.13 2.12 1.56
N PHE A 116 12.23 1.21 1.95
CA PHE A 116 12.61 -0.01 2.66
C PHE A 116 13.53 -0.93 1.85
N PHE A 117 13.31 -1.05 0.54
CA PHE A 117 14.20 -1.80 -0.34
C PHE A 117 15.64 -1.26 -0.28
N PHE A 118 15.83 0.06 -0.40
CA PHE A 118 17.17 0.67 -0.28
C PHE A 118 17.77 0.51 1.12
N LEU A 119 16.96 0.57 2.18
CA LEU A 119 17.44 0.31 3.55
C LEU A 119 17.93 -1.14 3.73
N TYR A 120 17.21 -2.13 3.20
CA TYR A 120 17.65 -3.52 3.23
C TYR A 120 18.85 -3.77 2.32
N LEU A 121 18.95 -3.10 1.18
CA LEU A 121 20.14 -3.14 0.33
C LEU A 121 21.36 -2.57 1.06
N PHE A 122 21.19 -1.46 1.78
CA PHE A 122 22.23 -0.90 2.63
C PHE A 122 22.62 -1.86 3.77
N LEU A 123 21.66 -2.55 4.40
CA LEU A 123 21.96 -3.59 5.41
C LEU A 123 22.85 -4.70 4.83
N PHE A 124 22.63 -5.08 3.56
CA PHE A 124 23.46 -6.08 2.86
C PHE A 124 24.91 -5.61 2.67
N SER A 125 25.16 -4.29 2.58
CA SER A 125 26.52 -3.76 2.50
C SER A 125 27.35 -4.13 3.73
N PHE A 126 26.75 -4.26 4.92
CA PHE A 126 27.48 -4.73 6.11
C PHE A 126 27.99 -6.17 5.98
N ILE A 127 27.22 -7.03 5.33
CA ILE A 127 27.65 -8.41 5.01
C ILE A 127 28.84 -8.35 4.04
N ALA A 128 28.75 -7.50 3.01
CA ALA A 128 29.85 -7.30 2.08
C ALA A 128 31.13 -6.79 2.77
N LEU A 129 31.02 -5.90 3.76
CA LEU A 129 32.17 -5.42 4.54
C LEU A 129 32.81 -6.51 5.40
N ILE A 130 32.00 -7.41 6.00
CA ILE A 130 32.54 -8.54 6.76
C ILE A 130 33.37 -9.44 5.84
N PHE A 131 32.84 -9.82 4.67
CA PHE A 131 33.59 -10.58 3.69
C PHE A 131 34.80 -9.82 3.14
N GLY A 132 34.65 -8.52 2.90
CA GLY A 132 35.75 -7.64 2.50
C GLY A 132 36.91 -7.71 3.48
N LYS A 133 36.65 -7.68 4.79
CA LYS A 133 37.71 -7.79 5.81
C LYS A 133 38.36 -9.17 5.84
N LEU A 134 37.59 -10.24 5.60
CA LEU A 134 38.11 -11.61 5.62
C LEU A 134 39.00 -11.92 4.41
N PHE A 135 38.64 -11.43 3.22
CA PHE A 135 39.37 -11.74 1.99
C PHE A 135 40.40 -10.67 1.60
N TYR A 136 40.13 -9.41 1.95
CA TYR A 136 40.95 -8.24 1.60
C TYR A 136 41.17 -7.36 2.84
N PRO A 137 41.88 -7.85 3.87
CA PRO A 137 41.98 -7.21 5.17
C PRO A 137 42.65 -5.83 5.16
N GLU A 138 43.57 -5.61 4.21
CA GLU A 138 44.28 -4.33 4.02
C GLU A 138 43.45 -3.28 3.28
N TYR A 139 42.43 -3.71 2.55
CA TYR A 139 41.56 -2.82 1.78
C TYR A 139 40.27 -2.47 2.53
N THR A 140 39.91 -3.23 3.56
CA THR A 140 38.63 -3.08 4.26
C THR A 140 38.84 -2.67 5.70
N GLY A 141 38.21 -1.57 6.13
CA GLY A 141 38.44 -1.04 7.47
C GLY A 141 37.67 0.22 7.80
N LEU A 142 37.94 0.71 9.00
CA LEU A 142 37.58 2.04 9.45
C LEU A 142 38.87 2.87 9.47
N PHE A 143 39.00 3.80 8.53
CA PHE A 143 40.20 4.61 8.33
C PHE A 143 39.99 6.01 8.90
N TYR A 144 40.84 6.41 9.83
CA TYR A 144 40.74 7.69 10.55
C TYR A 144 42.09 8.41 10.54
N LYS A 145 42.11 9.64 10.02
CA LYS A 145 43.33 10.43 9.85
C LYS A 145 43.07 11.89 10.20
N ASP A 146 44.00 12.51 10.93
CA ASP A 146 43.98 13.94 11.29
C ASP A 146 42.66 14.41 11.94
N GLY A 147 42.10 13.60 12.84
CA GLY A 147 40.84 13.92 13.53
C GLY A 147 39.58 13.71 12.68
N LYS A 148 39.69 13.09 11.50
CA LYS A 148 38.58 12.91 10.57
C LYS A 148 38.43 11.45 10.15
N LEU A 149 37.18 11.03 10.04
CA LEU A 149 36.83 9.76 9.39
C LEU A 149 37.07 9.90 7.89
N ILE A 150 37.98 9.09 7.35
CA ILE A 150 38.29 9.05 5.92
C ILE A 150 37.34 8.07 5.23
N ASN A 151 37.21 6.85 5.76
CA ASN A 151 36.35 5.84 5.18
C ASN A 151 35.89 4.81 6.23
N TYR A 152 34.68 4.30 6.06
CA TYR A 152 34.21 3.06 6.68
C TYR A 152 33.75 2.15 5.55
N GLY A 153 34.64 1.26 5.12
CA GLY A 153 34.35 0.40 3.98
C GLY A 153 35.58 -0.14 3.30
N ILE A 154 35.45 -0.38 1.99
CA ILE A 154 36.54 -0.81 1.13
C ILE A 154 37.21 0.44 0.53
N LEU A 155 38.54 0.51 0.56
CA LEU A 155 39.34 1.60 0.04
C LEU A 155 40.40 1.05 -0.92
N GLU A 156 40.46 1.56 -2.15
CA GLU A 156 41.44 1.10 -3.16
C GLU A 156 42.89 1.30 -2.70
N ASN A 157 43.21 2.43 -2.07
CA ASN A 157 44.53 2.72 -1.52
C ASN A 157 44.69 2.20 -0.08
N GLY A 158 43.97 1.13 0.27
CA GLY A 158 43.95 0.54 1.61
C GLY A 158 45.34 0.21 2.18
N PRO A 159 46.22 -0.51 1.43
CA PRO A 159 47.56 -0.86 1.91
C PRO A 159 48.41 0.35 2.32
N GLU A 160 48.32 1.46 1.58
CA GLU A 160 49.03 2.71 1.90
C GLU A 160 48.47 3.42 3.15
N MET A 161 47.18 3.18 3.44
CA MET A 161 46.42 3.79 4.53
C MET A 161 46.31 2.89 5.77
N GLN A 162 46.96 1.73 5.79
CA GLN A 162 46.80 0.73 6.84
C GLN A 162 47.16 1.25 8.24
N GLN A 163 48.13 2.16 8.34
CA GLN A 163 48.50 2.82 9.60
C GLN A 163 47.38 3.69 10.20
N TYR A 164 46.38 4.07 9.41
CA TYR A 164 45.22 4.85 9.82
C TYR A 164 43.99 3.98 10.07
N GLU A 165 44.10 2.66 9.94
CA GLU A 165 43.02 1.70 10.20
C GLU A 165 42.91 1.41 11.69
N ILE A 166 41.77 1.75 12.30
CA ILE A 166 41.63 1.76 13.77
C ILE A 166 40.98 0.51 14.36
N LEU A 167 40.30 -0.32 13.56
CA LEU A 167 39.53 -1.45 14.08
C LEU A 167 40.21 -2.80 13.90
N GLY A 168 41.07 -2.99 12.90
CA GLY A 168 41.60 -4.31 12.57
C GLY A 168 40.47 -5.31 12.38
N TYR A 169 40.66 -6.54 12.88
CA TYR A 169 39.62 -7.56 12.86
C TYR A 169 38.44 -7.28 13.80
N TRP A 170 38.53 -6.29 14.72
CA TRP A 170 37.36 -5.82 15.48
C TRP A 170 36.32 -5.14 14.61
N LEU A 171 36.65 -4.82 13.36
CA LEU A 171 35.67 -4.39 12.36
C LEU A 171 34.51 -5.40 12.28
N ILE A 172 34.78 -6.70 12.30
CA ILE A 172 33.74 -7.74 12.13
C ILE A 172 32.67 -7.65 13.24
N PRO A 173 32.99 -7.82 14.54
CA PRO A 173 31.99 -7.73 15.59
C PRO A 173 31.34 -6.34 15.68
N PHE A 174 32.07 -5.27 15.35
CA PHE A 174 31.52 -3.93 15.26
C PHE A 174 30.45 -3.80 14.15
N THR A 175 30.77 -4.25 12.94
CA THR A 175 29.86 -4.24 11.79
C THR A 175 28.65 -5.13 12.01
N VAL A 176 28.81 -6.30 12.64
CA VAL A 176 27.70 -7.18 13.04
C VAL A 176 26.78 -6.46 14.02
N SER A 177 27.34 -5.82 15.05
CA SER A 177 26.57 -5.07 16.04
C SER A 177 25.79 -3.93 15.37
N LEU A 178 26.43 -3.19 14.46
CA LEU A 178 25.80 -2.12 13.69
C LEU A 178 24.67 -2.66 12.79
N ALA A 179 24.87 -3.82 12.15
CA ALA A 179 23.85 -4.48 11.34
C ALA A 179 22.63 -4.88 12.17
N VAL A 180 22.82 -5.42 13.38
CA VAL A 180 21.72 -5.77 14.30
C VAL A 180 20.94 -4.52 14.71
N VAL A 181 21.63 -3.46 15.13
CA VAL A 181 20.99 -2.17 15.49
C VAL A 181 20.21 -1.61 14.30
N PHE A 182 20.79 -1.65 13.11
CA PHE A 182 20.14 -1.15 11.90
C PHE A 182 18.93 -1.98 11.49
N TYR A 183 19.00 -3.32 11.62
CA TYR A 183 17.85 -4.20 11.39
C TYR A 183 16.69 -3.91 12.36
N ILE A 184 17.00 -3.71 13.64
CA ILE A 184 16.00 -3.31 14.65
C ILE A 184 15.38 -1.96 14.27
N PHE A 185 16.19 -1.00 13.84
CA PHE A 185 15.73 0.30 13.37
C PHE A 185 14.78 0.19 12.16
N ILE A 186 15.15 -0.57 11.12
CA ILE A 186 14.28 -0.83 9.95
C ILE A 186 12.96 -1.46 10.40
N THR A 187 13.03 -2.45 11.29
CA THR A 187 11.85 -3.15 11.82
C THR A 187 10.95 -2.22 12.62
N PHE A 188 11.54 -1.31 13.40
CA PHE A 188 10.82 -0.27 14.13
C PHE A 188 10.09 0.69 13.17
N LEU A 189 10.75 1.14 12.11
CA LEU A 189 10.12 1.98 11.08
C LEU A 189 8.95 1.28 10.39
N LEU A 190 9.07 -0.03 10.10
CA LEU A 190 7.97 -0.83 9.55
C LEU A 190 6.77 -0.89 10.51
N LYS A 191 7.03 -1.11 11.81
CA LYS A 191 5.98 -1.10 12.85
C LYS A 191 5.31 0.26 12.93
N LEU A 192 6.07 1.34 12.92
CA LEU A 192 5.55 2.71 12.96
C LEU A 192 4.66 3.00 11.73
N LYS A 193 5.12 2.63 10.53
CA LYS A 193 4.33 2.74 9.28
C LYS A 193 3.01 1.99 9.39
N ARG A 194 3.02 0.76 9.93
CA ARG A 194 1.80 -0.04 10.13
C ARG A 194 0.80 0.70 11.04
N ILE A 195 1.25 1.22 12.18
CA ILE A 195 0.40 1.94 13.14
C ILE A 195 -0.22 3.21 12.53
N ILE A 196 0.57 3.98 11.77
CA ILE A 196 0.07 5.19 11.10
C ILE A 196 -0.96 4.82 10.05
N SER A 197 -0.69 3.81 9.23
CA SER A 197 -1.62 3.36 8.19
C SER A 197 -2.95 2.82 8.74
N SER A 198 -2.94 2.16 9.91
CA SER A 198 -4.18 1.67 10.53
C SER A 198 -5.04 2.82 11.09
N LYS A 199 -4.43 3.86 11.67
CA LYS A 199 -5.16 5.04 12.17
C LYS A 199 -5.79 5.89 11.06
N LEU A 200 -5.18 5.91 9.88
CA LEU A 200 -5.72 6.63 8.72
C LEU A 200 -6.90 5.93 8.04
N LYS A 201 -7.05 4.60 8.21
CA LYS A 201 -8.17 3.82 7.65
C LYS A 201 -9.40 3.80 8.57
N SER A 202 -9.26 4.22 9.82
CA SER A 202 -10.34 4.28 10.83
C SER A 202 -10.92 5.69 11.02
N ARG A 203 -10.64 6.61 10.10
CA ARG A 203 -11.20 7.97 10.00
C ARG A 203 -11.82 8.14 8.63
#